data_AF-A0A1B9KC44-F1
#
_entry.id   AF-A0A1B9KC44-F1
#
_cell.length_a   1.000
_cell.length_b   1.000
_cell.length_c   1.000
_cell.angle_alpha   90.00
_cell.angle_beta   90.00
_cell.angle_gamma   90.00
#
_symmetry.space_group_name_H-M   'P 1'
#
loop_
_entity.id
_entity.type
_entity.pdbx_description
1 polymer ?
#
loop_
_entity_poly.entity_id
_entity_poly.type
_entity_poly.pdbx_seq_one_letter_code
_entity_poly.pdbx_strand_id
1 'polypeptide(L)' 'MKLVYWEIGAWMAGEERPPCEVIRSLGITYSSSQANPIADNWFFYDVDNLPESLPDYIEIK' A
#
# COMPACT_ATOMS: atom_id res chain seq x y z
N MET A 1 -8.55 1.54 10.34
CA MET A 1 -8.05 0.45 9.46
C MET A 1 -6.77 0.94 8.79
N LYS A 2 -5.74 0.10 8.68
CA LYS A 2 -4.44 0.46 8.09
C LYS A 2 -4.09 -0.49 6.95
N LEU A 3 -3.50 0.02 5.88
CA LEU A 3 -2.79 -0.81 4.89
C LEU A 3 -1.28 -0.74 5.10
N VAL A 4 -0.62 -1.86 4.88
CA VAL A 4 0.84 -1.98 4.81
C VAL A 4 1.20 -2.33 3.38
N TYR A 5 2.00 -1.48 2.74
CA TYR A 5 2.56 -1.71 1.40
C TYR A 5 4.01 -2.15 1.56
N TRP A 6 4.36 -3.36 1.14
CA TRP A 6 5.71 -3.90 1.22
C TRP A 6 6.50 -3.59 -0.05
N GLU A 7 7.56 -2.78 0.04
CA GLU A 7 8.32 -2.34 -1.13
C GLU A 7 9.08 -3.47 -1.80
N ILE A 8 9.71 -4.36 -1.02
CA ILE A 8 10.39 -5.55 -1.56
C ILE A 8 9.40 -6.46 -2.31
N GLY A 9 8.21 -6.67 -1.74
CA GLY A 9 7.17 -7.49 -2.35
C GLY A 9 6.66 -6.88 -3.66
N ALA A 10 6.46 -5.57 -3.69
CA ALA A 10 6.08 -4.83 -4.88
C ALA A 10 7.14 -4.94 -5.98
N TRP A 11 8.41 -4.75 -5.62
CA TRP A 11 9.53 -4.89 -6.55
C TRP A 11 9.62 -6.31 -7.13
N MET A 12 9.47 -7.35 -6.31
CA MET A 12 9.44 -8.74 -6.77
C MET A 12 8.26 -9.03 -7.70
N ALA A 13 7.14 -8.31 -7.55
CA ALA A 13 5.98 -8.38 -8.42
C ALA A 13 6.10 -7.53 -9.70
N GLY A 14 7.23 -6.83 -9.90
CA GLY A 14 7.45 -5.94 -11.04
C GLY A 14 6.72 -4.60 -10.96
N GLU A 15 6.29 -4.20 -9.76
CA GLU A 15 5.69 -2.88 -9.53
C GLU A 15 6.77 -1.83 -9.31
N GLU A 16 6.86 -0.88 -10.23
CA GLU A 16 7.84 0.22 -10.19
C GLU A 16 7.21 1.56 -9.77
N ARG A 17 5.88 1.62 -9.64
CA ARG A 17 5.18 2.85 -9.25
C ARG A 17 5.38 3.15 -7.77
N PRO A 18 5.41 4.44 -7.38
CA PRO A 18 5.43 4.82 -5.98
C PRO A 18 4.20 4.28 -5.21
N PRO A 19 4.33 3.91 -3.92
CA PRO A 19 3.23 3.31 -3.16
C PRO A 19 1.92 4.12 -3.19
N CYS A 20 2.01 5.45 -3.09
CA CYS A 20 0.84 6.34 -3.16
C CYS A 20 0.12 6.29 -4.51
N GLU A 21 0.83 6.06 -5.61
CA GLU A 21 0.24 5.93 -6.95
C GLU A 21 -0.48 4.60 -7.10
N VAL A 22 0.13 3.52 -6.63
CA VAL A 22 -0.49 2.18 -6.64
C VAL A 22 -1.80 2.20 -5.84
N ILE A 23 -1.78 2.68 -4.60
CA ILE A 23 -2.97 2.76 -3.74
C ILE A 23 -4.09 3.58 -4.41
N ARG A 24 -3.77 4.74 -5.00
CA ARG A 24 -4.77 5.54 -5.73
C ARG A 24 -5.31 4.83 -6.97
N SER A 25 -4.46 4.11 -7.71
CA SER A 25 -4.88 3.36 -8.90
C SER A 25 -5.84 2.21 -8.59
N LEU A 26 -5.79 1.70 -7.35
CA LEU A 26 -6.74 0.70 -6.83
C LEU A 26 -8.08 1.31 -6.39
N GLY A 27 -8.26 2.62 -6.52
CA GLY A 27 -9.47 3.33 -6.07
C GLY A 27 -9.52 3.58 -4.57
N ILE A 28 -8.42 3.30 -3.86
CA ILE A 28 -8.34 3.38 -2.41
C ILE A 28 -8.09 4.83 -1.98
N THR A 29 -8.89 5.30 -1.03
CA THR A 29 -8.72 6.61 -0.38
C THR A 29 -8.16 6.43 1.03
N TYR A 30 -7.36 7.38 1.51
CA TYR A 30 -6.72 7.32 2.82
C TYR A 30 -6.51 8.74 3.38
N SER A 31 -6.48 8.88 4.71
CA SER A 31 -6.30 10.19 5.37
C SER A 31 -4.84 10.65 5.38
N SER A 32 -3.93 9.71 5.61
CA SER A 32 -2.50 9.98 5.75
C SER A 32 -1.66 8.74 5.42
N SER A 33 -0.40 8.96 5.08
CA SER A 33 0.55 7.90 4.78
C SER A 33 1.90 8.18 5.43
N GLN A 34 2.60 7.12 5.84
CA GLN A 34 3.91 7.22 6.50
C GLN A 34 4.86 6.16 5.97
N ALA A 35 6.05 6.58 5.52
CA ALA A 35 7.13 5.65 5.21
C ALA A 35 7.68 5.07 6.52
N ASN A 36 7.93 3.76 6.54
CA ASN A 36 8.57 3.05 7.64
C ASN A 36 9.89 2.44 7.15
N PRO A 37 10.97 3.23 7.17
CA PRO A 37 12.25 2.85 6.55
C PRO A 37 12.94 1.67 7.24
N ILE A 38 12.53 1.32 8.46
CA ILE A 38 13.13 0.18 9.19
C ILE A 38 12.69 -1.16 8.61
N ALA A 39 11.47 -1.23 8.06
CA ALA A 39 10.88 -2.47 7.55
C ALA A 39 10.57 -2.42 6.05
N ASP A 40 11.13 -1.44 5.34
CA ASP A 40 10.97 -1.23 3.90
C ASP A 40 9.50 -1.31 3.44
N ASN A 41 8.64 -0.60 4.18
CA ASN A 41 7.22 -0.57 3.92
C ASN A 41 6.60 0.80 4.15
N TRP A 42 5.39 0.96 3.64
CA TRP A 42 4.59 2.17 3.77
C TRP A 42 3.29 1.87 4.49
N PHE A 43 2.89 2.77 5.38
CA PHE A 43 1.58 2.72 6.03
C PHE A 43 0.62 3.71 5.39
N PHE A 44 -0.63 3.29 5.22
CA PHE A 44 -1.75 4.13 4.83
C PHE A 44 -2.84 4.01 5.89
N TYR A 45 -3.27 5.14 6.46
CA TYR A 45 -4.20 5.21 7.58
C TYR A 45 -5.57 5.70 7.14
N ASP A 46 -6.60 5.29 7.90
CA ASP A 46 -8.02 5.60 7.68
C ASP A 46 -8.42 5.35 6.22
N VAL A 47 -8.23 4.09 5.82
CA VAL A 47 -8.41 3.64 4.45
C VAL A 47 -9.88 3.36 4.17
N ASP A 48 -10.37 3.80 3.01
CA ASP A 48 -11.72 3.58 2.48
C ASP A 48 -11.65 3.07 1.02
N ASN A 49 -12.77 2.54 0.51
CA ASN A 49 -12.90 2.00 -0.85
C ASN A 49 -11.91 0.85 -1.17
N LEU A 50 -11.75 -0.09 -0.26
CA LEU A 50 -10.94 -1.28 -0.51
C LEU A 50 -11.54 -2.14 -1.63
N PRO A 51 -10.75 -2.56 -2.64
CA PRO A 51 -11.18 -3.51 -3.65
C PRO A 51 -11.35 -4.92 -3.04
N GLU A 52 -12.09 -5.80 -3.71
CA GLU A 52 -12.28 -7.19 -3.29
C GLU A 52 -10.97 -7.99 -3.25
N SER A 53 -10.01 -7.63 -4.10
CA SER A 53 -8.69 -8.26 -4.18
C SER A 53 -7.59 -7.20 -4.07
N LEU A 54 -6.64 -7.44 -3.17
CA LEU A 54 -5.42 -6.65 -3.06
C LEU A 54 -4.23 -7.43 -3.66
N PRO A 55 -3.23 -6.73 -4.22
CA PRO A 55 -1.94 -7.35 -4.53
C PRO A 55 -1.31 -7.99 -3.29
N ASP A 56 -0.60 -9.10 -3.47
CA ASP A 56 -0.01 -9.88 -2.37
C ASP A 56 1.02 -9.11 -1.52
N TYR A 57 1.56 -8.00 -2.06
CA TYR A 57 2.46 -7.09 -1.35
C TYR A 57 1.74 -5.99 -0.57
N ILE A 58 0.41 -6.01 -0.48
CA ILE A 58 -0.41 -5.09 0.31
C ILE A 58 -1.22 -5.88 1.36
N GLU A 59 -1.01 -5.57 2.64
CA GLU A 59 -1.70 -6.22 3.75
C GLU A 59 -2.63 -5.26 4.50
N ILE A 60 -3.77 -5.77 4.96
CA ILE A 60 -4.66 -5.07 5.90
C ILE A 60 -4.21 -5.34 7.34
N LYS A 61 -4.10 -4.28 8.15
CA LYS A 61 -3.76 -4.31 9.59
C LYS A 61 -4.68 -3.43 10.43
#